data_AF-A0A961SPZ2-F1
#
_entry.id   AF-A0A961SPZ2-F1
#
_cell.length_a   1.000
_cell.length_b   1.000
_cell.length_c   1.000
_cell.angle_alpha   90.00
_cell.angle_beta   90.00
_cell.angle_gamma   90.00
#
_symmetry.space_group_name_H-M   'P 1'
#
loop_
_entity.id
_entity.type
_entity.pdbx_description
1 polymer ?
#
loop_
_entity_poly.entity_id
_entity_poly.type
_entity_poly.pdbx_seq_one_letter_code
_entity_poly.pdbx_strand_id
1 'polypeptide(L)' 'GKLIVHGRTRVECMMRLRRVLDEFVIDGIKTTLPLFQDLVSNPDIANGDYDIHWLEHYLAGPTV' A
#
# COMPACT_ATOMS: atom_id res chain seq x y z
N GLY A 1 -3.70 12.65 7.95
CA GLY A 1 -4.11 13.17 6.63
C GLY A 1 -4.61 12.02 5.77
N LYS A 2 -5.33 12.29 4.67
CA LYS A 2 -5.72 11.27 3.69
C LYS A 2 -4.93 11.54 2.40
N LEU A 3 -4.28 10.52 1.85
CA LEU A 3 -3.63 10.59 0.53
C LEU A 3 -4.57 9.96 -0.49
N ILE A 4 -4.93 10.72 -1.54
CA ILE A 4 -5.85 10.27 -2.58
C ILE A 4 -5.18 10.50 -3.93
N VAL A 5 -5.18 9.47 -4.78
CA VAL A 5 -4.56 9.50 -6.10
C VAL A 5 -5.62 9.17 -7.14
N HIS A 6 -5.56 9.86 -8.28
CA HIS A 6 -6.48 9.67 -9.40
C HIS A 6 -5.68 9.38 -10.68
N GLY A 7 -6.22 8.51 -11.52
CA GLY A 7 -5.65 8.07 -12.78
C GLY A 7 -6.73 7.41 -13.63
N ARG A 8 -6.46 7.27 -14.93
CA ARG A 8 -7.44 6.74 -15.90
C ARG A 8 -7.53 5.23 -15.86
N THR A 9 -6.49 4.56 -15.40
CA THR A 9 -6.41 3.11 -15.24
C THR A 9 -5.91 2.74 -13.87
N ARG A 10 -6.26 1.53 -13.41
CA ARG A 10 -5.77 0.98 -12.13
C ARG A 10 -4.24 0.99 -12.07
N VAL A 11 -3.59 0.56 -13.15
CA VAL A 11 -2.12 0.54 -13.26
C VAL A 11 -1.53 1.94 -13.09
N GLU A 12 -2.10 2.95 -13.74
CA GLU A 12 -1.66 4.34 -13.60
C GLU A 12 -1.84 4.86 -12.17
N CYS A 13 -2.99 4.59 -11.54
CA CYS A 13 -3.24 4.95 -10.15
C CYS A 13 -2.21 4.31 -9.21
N MET A 14 -1.93 3.02 -9.39
CA MET A 14 -0.96 2.27 -8.57
C MET A 14 0.46 2.81 -8.74
N MET A 15 0.89 3.11 -9.97
CA MET A 15 2.20 3.72 -10.24
C MET A 15 2.33 5.09 -9.58
N ARG A 16 1.31 5.94 -9.69
CA ARG A 16 1.29 7.26 -9.06
C ARG A 16 1.30 7.14 -7.53
N LEU A 17 0.51 6.22 -6.97
CA LEU A 17 0.46 5.97 -5.52
C LEU A 17 1.82 5.51 -5.00
N ARG A 18 2.47 4.56 -5.68
CA ARG A 18 3.82 4.10 -5.33
C ARG A 18 4.82 5.24 -5.32
N ARG A 19 4.85 6.04 -6.39
CA ARG A 19 5.74 7.20 -6.48
C ARG A 19 5.53 8.20 -5.34
N VAL A 20 4.26 8.52 -5.04
CA VAL A 20 3.97 9.46 -3.95
C VAL A 20 4.41 8.89 -2.62
N LEU A 21 4.14 7.60 -2.33
CA LEU A 21 4.57 6.95 -1.10
C LEU A 21 6.09 6.91 -0.94
N ASP A 22 6.85 6.73 -2.03
CA ASP A 22 8.32 6.74 -2.02
C ASP A 22 8.88 8.16 -1.77
N GLU A 23 8.23 9.19 -2.30
CA GLU A 23 8.61 10.60 -2.09
C GLU A 23 8.08 11.19 -0.76
N PHE A 24 7.19 10.48 -0.06
CA PHE A 24 6.52 10.97 1.14
C PHE A 24 7.41 10.85 2.38
N VAL A 25 8.04 11.96 2.77
CA VAL A 25 8.86 12.01 3.99
C VAL A 25 8.06 12.62 5.13
N ILE A 26 7.80 11.85 6.18
CA ILE A 26 7.30 12.34 7.47
C ILE A 26 8.39 12.15 8.52
N ASP A 27 8.77 13.23 9.19
CA ASP A 27 9.71 13.21 10.31
C ASP A 27 8.99 13.37 11.65
N GLY A 28 9.60 12.88 12.73
CA GLY A 28 9.19 13.11 14.11
C GLY A 28 8.14 12.17 14.69
N ILE A 29 7.54 11.26 13.90
CA ILE A 29 6.56 10.27 14.39
C ILE A 29 6.66 8.94 13.62
N LYS A 30 6.33 7.82 14.27
CA LYS A 30 6.10 6.55 13.56
C LYS A 30 4.82 6.65 12.73
N THR A 31 4.90 6.24 11.48
CA THR A 31 3.78 6.28 10.53
C THR A 31 3.47 4.89 10.00
N THR A 32 2.27 4.73 9.45
CA THR A 32 1.87 3.53 8.70
C THR A 32 2.39 3.54 7.27
N LEU A 33 3.26 4.49 6.91
CA LEU A 33 3.81 4.62 5.56
C LEU A 33 4.54 3.35 5.08
N PRO A 34 5.39 2.70 5.90
CA PRO A 34 6.07 1.47 5.48
C PRO A 34 5.08 0.35 5.12
N LEU A 35 4.01 0.21 5.90
CA LEU A 35 2.95 -0.77 5.61
C LEU A 35 2.30 -0.50 4.26
N PHE A 36 1.98 0.75 3.94
CA PHE A 36 1.38 1.09 2.65
C PHE A 36 2.34 0.93 1.48
N GLN A 37 3.65 1.17 1.67
CA GLN A 37 4.67 0.91 0.65
C GLN A 37 4.78 -0.59 0.32
N ASP A 38 4.73 -1.45 1.34
CA ASP A 38 4.73 -2.90 1.17
C ASP A 38 3.46 -3.38 0.49
N LEU A 39 2.29 -2.89 0.92
CA LEU A 39 0.99 -3.24 0.34
C LEU A 39 0.90 -2.88 -1.14
N VAL A 40 1.31 -1.66 -1.53
CA VAL A 40 1.26 -1.20 -2.93
C VAL A 40 2.23 -1.98 -3.82
N SER A 41 3.27 -2.58 -3.24
CA SER A 41 4.21 -3.46 -3.93
C SER A 41 3.73 -4.92 -4.04
N ASN A 42 2.69 -5.31 -3.31
CA ASN A 42 2.17 -6.67 -3.31
C ASN A 42 1.39 -6.96 -4.61
N PRO A 43 1.69 -8.08 -5.31
CA PRO A 43 0.96 -8.47 -6.52
C PRO A 43 -0.55 -8.67 -6.30
N ASP A 44 -0.99 -9.14 -5.13
CA ASP A 44 -2.41 -9.33 -4.81
C ASP A 44 -3.15 -7.98 -4.84
N ILE A 45 -2.52 -6.94 -4.29
CA ILE A 45 -3.01 -5.56 -4.35
C ILE A 45 -2.89 -4.99 -5.76
N ALA A 46 -1.92 -5.41 -6.58
CA ALA A 46 -1.81 -4.99 -7.98
C ALA A 46 -2.86 -5.65 -8.90
N ASN A 47 -3.30 -6.87 -8.57
CA ASN A 47 -4.31 -7.60 -9.32
C ASN A 47 -5.73 -7.33 -8.81
N GLY A 48 -5.88 -6.89 -7.56
CA GLY A 48 -7.19 -6.72 -6.92
C GLY A 48 -7.74 -7.99 -6.28
N ASP A 49 -6.86 -8.97 -6.05
CA ASP A 49 -7.18 -10.28 -5.48
C ASP A 49 -7.08 -10.22 -3.94
N TYR A 50 -7.92 -9.42 -3.30
CA TYR A 50 -7.97 -9.29 -1.85
C TYR A 50 -9.40 -9.23 -1.31
N ASP A 51 -9.58 -9.68 -0.08
CA ASP A 51 -10.83 -9.64 0.66
C ASP A 51 -10.69 -8.86 1.98
N ILE A 52 -11.74 -8.87 2.81
CA ILE A 52 -11.74 -8.15 4.10
C ILE A 52 -10.79 -8.76 5.15
N HIS A 53 -10.43 -10.03 5.00
CA HIS A 53 -9.56 -10.79 5.91
C HIS A 53 -8.12 -10.87 5.38
N TRP A 54 -7.87 -10.53 4.11
CA TRP A 54 -6.56 -10.60 3.47
C TRP A 54 -5.48 -9.88 4.28
N LEU A 55 -5.79 -8.70 4.83
CA LEU A 55 -4.84 -7.94 5.64
C LEU A 55 -4.49 -8.66 6.95
N GLU A 56 -5.47 -9.30 7.60
CA GLU A 56 -5.23 -10.09 8.81
C GLU A 56 -4.31 -11.27 8.51
N HIS A 57 -4.56 -12.00 7.42
CA HIS A 57 -3.71 -13.10 6.97
C HIS A 57 -2.31 -12.64 6.57
N TYR A 58 -2.20 -11.51 5.88
CA TYR A 58 -0.93 -10.92 5.47
C TYR A 58 -0.08 -10.50 6.68
N LEU A 59 -0.70 -9.91 7.70
CA LEU A 59 -0.02 -9.48 8.93
C LEU A 59 0.26 -10.62 9.90
N ALA A 60 -0.48 -11.73 9.84
CA ALA A 60 -0.31 -12.85 10.76
C ALA A 60 1.08 -13.49 10.67
N GLY A 61 1.78 -13.37 9.53
CA GLY A 61 3.12 -13.93 9.32
C GLY A 61 3.18 -15.46 9.47
N PRO A 62 4.25 -16.13 9.01
CA PRO A 62 4.46 -17.53 9.34
C PRO A 62 4.68 -17.63 10.85
N THR A 63 3.80 -18.35 11.55
CA THR A 63 4.02 -18.71 12.95
C THR A 63 5.33 -19.50 13.03
N VAL A 64 6.32 -18.92 13.70
CA VAL A 64 7.57 -19.61 14.09
C VAL A 64 7.30 -20.73 15.07
#